data_AF-A0A358DGT6-F1
#
_entry.id   AF-A0A358DGT6-F1
#
_cell.length_a   1.000
_cell.length_b   1.000
_cell.length_c   1.000
_cell.angle_alpha   90.00
_cell.angle_beta   90.00
_cell.angle_gamma   90.00
#
_symmetry.space_group_name_H-M   'P 1'
#
loop_
_entity.id
_entity.type
_entity.pdbx_description
1 polymer ?
#
loop_
_entity_poly.entity_id
_entity_poly.type
_entity_poly.pdbx_seq_one_letter_code
_entity_poly.pdbx_strand_id
1 'polypeptide(L)'
;MKKSFLSLILIFTLTTFSLSADEGMWMLHLLKQQKYPEMKKLGLKLRDYDIYNPNGTSIKDAVVQFGGGCTGEVISSQGLVLTNHHCGYGQIQNHSTLEHNYLENGFWAMTKTEELPNPGLTVTFIDKVEEVTDYVKNCLERDKALDKDGILFLSPAYLKSIAKERVGKEFLENNAGADVEIKPFFDGNQYFMFIKKIYSDIRLVGAPPSSIGKFGADTDNWMWPRHTGDFSLFRIYADKNGNPAPYSPDNVPLKPKRWLTVSTQGANENDFVMILGFPGTTYKFYTSWEVAERRDIDNRVRINMRRVRQEALLNEMLADPQVNIQYASKYTGSTNAYKSAIGSNWAIDKRNFVMAKKRQQERLIGWAKKKNKTQFLAALDT
;
A
#
# COMPACT_ATOMS: atom_id res chain seq x y z
N MET A 1 -28.40 -38.46 -43.40
CA MET A 1 -27.78 -37.10 -43.34
C MET A 1 -28.14 -36.32 -42.06
N LYS A 2 -28.09 -36.94 -40.85
CA LYS A 2 -28.40 -36.23 -39.58
C LYS A 2 -27.43 -36.50 -38.42
N LYS A 3 -26.35 -37.26 -38.64
CA LYS A 3 -25.33 -37.55 -37.61
C LYS A 3 -23.99 -36.82 -37.81
N SER A 4 -23.78 -36.16 -38.95
CA SER A 4 -22.53 -35.44 -39.25
C SER A 4 -22.56 -33.95 -38.88
N PHE A 5 -23.72 -33.41 -38.48
CA PHE A 5 -23.84 -31.98 -38.12
C PHE A 5 -23.69 -31.72 -36.62
N LEU A 6 -23.80 -32.74 -35.76
CA LEU A 6 -23.60 -32.58 -34.31
C LEU A 6 -22.12 -32.56 -33.90
N SER A 7 -21.22 -33.11 -34.71
CA SER A 7 -19.78 -33.15 -34.41
C SER A 7 -19.07 -31.83 -34.71
N LEU A 8 -19.65 -30.95 -35.53
CA LEU A 8 -19.05 -29.64 -35.84
C LEU A 8 -19.39 -28.55 -34.81
N ILE A 9 -20.48 -28.72 -34.05
CA ILE A 9 -20.90 -27.75 -33.02
C ILE A 9 -20.15 -27.98 -31.69
N LEU A 10 -19.62 -29.19 -31.46
CA LEU A 10 -18.87 -29.52 -30.23
C LEU A 10 -17.37 -29.09 -30.29
N ILE A 11 -16.85 -28.74 -31.47
CA ILE A 11 -15.44 -28.32 -31.64
C ILE A 11 -15.28 -26.79 -31.47
N PHE A 12 -16.37 -26.01 -31.55
CA PHE A 12 -16.31 -24.55 -31.46
C PHE A 12 -16.43 -23.98 -30.03
N THR A 13 -16.65 -24.82 -29.01
CA THR A 13 -16.82 -24.39 -27.60
C THR A 13 -15.55 -24.51 -26.75
N LEU A 14 -14.42 -24.87 -27.34
CA LEU A 14 -13.12 -25.01 -26.66
C LEU A 14 -12.12 -23.90 -27.01
N THR A 15 -12.59 -22.71 -27.40
CA THR A 15 -11.78 -21.51 -27.20
C THR A 15 -11.77 -21.20 -25.72
N THR A 16 -10.87 -21.85 -24.98
CA THR A 16 -10.46 -21.41 -23.67
C THR A 16 -9.92 -19.99 -23.85
N PHE A 17 -10.76 -18.98 -23.60
CA PHE A 17 -10.26 -17.64 -23.37
C PHE A 17 -9.30 -17.76 -22.19
N SER A 18 -8.01 -17.72 -22.48
CA SER A 18 -6.99 -17.51 -21.49
C SER A 18 -7.25 -16.11 -20.93
N LEU A 19 -8.09 -16.04 -19.90
CA LEU A 19 -8.22 -14.86 -19.06
C LEU A 19 -6.87 -14.68 -18.38
N SER A 20 -6.02 -13.87 -19.00
CA SER A 20 -4.82 -13.35 -18.37
C SER A 20 -5.27 -12.20 -17.50
N ALA A 21 -4.98 -12.24 -16.20
CA ALA A 21 -5.08 -11.04 -15.39
C ALA A 21 -4.08 -10.01 -15.95
N ASP A 22 -4.52 -8.77 -16.19
CA ASP A 22 -3.69 -7.67 -16.71
C ASP A 22 -2.70 -7.11 -15.66
N GLU A 23 -2.46 -7.88 -14.58
CA GLU A 23 -1.72 -7.59 -13.34
C GLU A 23 -0.76 -6.38 -13.40
N GLY A 24 -0.96 -5.42 -12.50
CA GLY A 24 0.04 -4.39 -12.26
C GLY A 24 -0.40 -3.31 -11.29
N MET A 25 0.60 -2.66 -10.68
CA MET A 25 0.45 -1.45 -9.90
C MET A 25 1.04 -0.30 -10.73
N TRP A 26 0.17 0.61 -11.17
CA TRP A 26 0.49 1.59 -12.21
C TRP A 26 0.71 2.98 -11.61
N MET A 27 1.66 3.72 -12.16
CA MET A 27 1.95 5.08 -11.69
C MET A 27 0.88 6.02 -12.22
N LEU A 28 0.20 6.75 -11.33
CA LEU A 28 -0.91 7.63 -11.72
C LEU A 28 -0.52 8.68 -12.76
N HIS A 29 0.70 9.24 -12.65
CA HIS A 29 1.20 10.23 -13.60
C HIS A 29 1.53 9.66 -14.98
N LEU A 30 1.62 8.32 -15.11
CA LEU A 30 1.84 7.60 -16.37
C LEU A 30 0.58 6.85 -16.85
N LEU A 31 -0.54 6.99 -16.13
CA LEU A 31 -1.73 6.18 -16.36
C LEU A 31 -2.23 6.27 -17.80
N LYS A 32 -2.16 7.48 -18.38
CA LYS A 32 -2.56 7.75 -19.76
C LYS A 32 -1.80 6.91 -20.77
N GLN A 33 -0.47 6.78 -20.60
CA GLN A 33 0.36 5.98 -21.51
C GLN A 33 0.31 4.48 -21.19
N GLN A 34 0.00 4.11 -19.94
CA GLN A 34 0.10 2.73 -19.47
C GLN A 34 -1.19 1.93 -19.63
N LYS A 35 -2.31 2.43 -19.07
CA LYS A 35 -3.52 1.62 -18.83
C LYS A 35 -4.84 2.29 -19.11
N TYR A 36 -4.87 3.61 -19.26
CA TYR A 36 -6.11 4.34 -19.42
C TYR A 36 -7.00 3.84 -20.58
N PRO A 37 -6.49 3.54 -21.79
CA PRO A 37 -7.33 3.01 -22.87
C PRO A 37 -8.02 1.68 -22.53
N GLU A 38 -7.33 0.80 -21.78
CA GLU A 38 -7.88 -0.47 -21.32
C GLU A 38 -8.93 -0.25 -20.22
N MET A 39 -8.66 0.64 -19.26
CA MET A 39 -9.64 1.01 -18.22
C MET A 39 -10.94 1.54 -18.83
N LYS A 40 -10.86 2.34 -19.91
CA LYS A 40 -12.05 2.82 -20.63
C LYS A 40 -12.85 1.67 -21.26
N LYS A 41 -12.18 0.66 -21.83
CA LYS A 41 -12.83 -0.54 -22.37
C LYS A 41 -13.51 -1.37 -21.28
N LEU A 42 -12.92 -1.40 -20.08
CA LEU A 42 -13.46 -2.09 -18.92
C LEU A 42 -14.58 -1.33 -18.19
N GLY A 43 -14.95 -0.12 -18.65
CA GLY A 43 -16.11 0.61 -18.15
C GLY A 43 -15.80 1.91 -17.39
N LEU A 44 -14.52 2.29 -17.23
CA LEU A 44 -14.16 3.57 -16.59
C LEU A 44 -14.86 4.75 -17.29
N LYS A 45 -15.64 5.52 -16.53
CA LYS A 45 -16.30 6.72 -17.05
C LYS A 45 -15.47 8.00 -16.89
N LEU A 46 -14.61 8.04 -15.88
CA LEU A 46 -13.71 9.17 -15.60
C LEU A 46 -12.73 9.45 -16.75
N ARG A 47 -12.24 10.69 -16.78
CA ARG A 47 -11.13 11.12 -17.63
C ARG A 47 -9.81 10.88 -16.89
N ASP A 48 -8.71 10.82 -17.64
CA ASP A 48 -7.36 10.64 -17.10
C ASP A 48 -7.02 11.72 -16.04
N TYR A 49 -7.36 12.97 -16.32
CA TYR A 49 -7.14 14.07 -15.39
C TYR A 49 -8.11 14.11 -14.20
N ASP A 50 -9.24 13.42 -14.25
CA ASP A 50 -10.08 13.27 -13.05
C ASP A 50 -9.37 12.38 -12.01
N ILE A 51 -8.51 11.46 -12.46
CA ILE A 51 -7.72 10.53 -11.61
C ILE A 51 -6.43 11.20 -11.13
N TYR A 52 -5.66 11.77 -12.07
CA TYR A 52 -4.41 12.49 -11.77
C TYR A 52 -4.28 13.75 -12.62
N ASN A 53 -4.29 14.91 -11.98
CA ASN A 53 -4.03 16.19 -12.60
C ASN A 53 -2.80 16.85 -11.95
N PRO A 54 -1.69 17.05 -12.68
CA PRO A 54 -0.52 17.74 -12.13
C PRO A 54 -0.75 19.24 -11.92
N ASN A 55 -1.73 19.84 -12.61
CA ASN A 55 -1.96 21.29 -12.65
C ASN A 55 -3.30 21.69 -12.00
N GLY A 56 -3.94 20.80 -11.25
CA GLY A 56 -5.25 21.03 -10.66
C GLY A 56 -5.67 19.93 -9.70
N THR A 57 -6.94 19.92 -9.31
CA THR A 57 -7.46 18.90 -8.38
C THR A 57 -7.85 17.63 -9.12
N SER A 58 -7.67 16.48 -8.46
CA SER A 58 -8.02 15.16 -8.97
C SER A 58 -8.22 14.16 -7.82
N ILE A 59 -8.63 12.92 -8.11
CA ILE A 59 -8.84 11.89 -7.08
C ILE A 59 -7.59 11.67 -6.22
N LYS A 60 -6.36 11.87 -6.76
CA LYS A 60 -5.12 11.81 -5.97
C LYS A 60 -5.18 12.66 -4.68
N ASP A 61 -5.87 13.80 -4.73
CA ASP A 61 -5.94 14.75 -3.61
C ASP A 61 -6.91 14.31 -2.51
N ALA A 62 -7.62 13.21 -2.71
CA ALA A 62 -8.47 12.57 -1.71
C ALA A 62 -7.90 11.22 -1.23
N VAL A 63 -6.81 10.70 -1.82
CA VAL A 63 -6.20 9.43 -1.41
C VAL A 63 -4.89 9.72 -0.68
N VAL A 64 -4.77 9.21 0.54
CA VAL A 64 -3.70 9.60 1.47
C VAL A 64 -2.93 8.40 1.99
N GLN A 65 -1.64 8.60 2.26
CA GLN A 65 -0.86 7.63 3.03
C GLN A 65 -1.17 7.84 4.51
N PHE A 66 -1.61 6.79 5.19
CA PHE A 66 -2.01 6.80 6.60
C PHE A 66 -0.97 6.09 7.45
N GLY A 67 -0.40 6.78 8.44
CA GLY A 67 0.54 6.20 9.41
C GLY A 67 1.81 5.57 8.79
N GLY A 68 2.16 5.94 7.55
CA GLY A 68 3.32 5.43 6.83
C GLY A 68 3.17 4.04 6.19
N GLY A 69 2.18 3.24 6.57
CA GLY A 69 2.03 1.85 6.11
C GLY A 69 0.68 1.49 5.50
N CYS A 70 -0.33 2.36 5.62
CA CYS A 70 -1.67 2.14 5.11
C CYS A 70 -2.09 3.21 4.09
N THR A 71 -3.20 2.95 3.42
CA THR A 71 -3.93 3.95 2.63
C THR A 71 -5.17 4.39 3.41
N GLY A 72 -5.56 5.65 3.26
CA GLY A 72 -6.90 6.11 3.60
C GLY A 72 -7.43 7.02 2.51
N GLU A 73 -8.70 7.40 2.66
CA GLU A 73 -9.37 8.28 1.71
C GLU A 73 -10.20 9.35 2.43
N VAL A 74 -10.10 10.58 1.95
CA VAL A 74 -10.85 11.71 2.48
C VAL A 74 -12.26 11.67 1.90
N ILE A 75 -13.27 11.58 2.77
CA ILE A 75 -14.69 11.37 2.40
C ILE A 75 -15.60 12.54 2.80
N SER A 76 -15.04 13.67 3.25
CA SER A 76 -15.82 14.87 3.54
C SER A 76 -15.04 16.17 3.29
N SER A 77 -15.77 17.27 3.16
CA SER A 77 -15.23 18.63 3.11
C SER A 77 -14.60 19.12 4.42
N GLN A 78 -14.65 18.32 5.48
CA GLN A 78 -14.06 18.60 6.80
C GLN A 78 -13.01 17.56 7.21
N GLY A 79 -12.29 17.01 6.22
CA GLY A 79 -11.09 16.21 6.45
C GLY A 79 -11.33 14.85 7.12
N LEU A 80 -12.56 14.33 7.11
CA LEU A 80 -12.87 12.96 7.56
C LEU A 80 -12.18 11.96 6.63
N VAL A 81 -11.40 11.05 7.21
CA VAL A 81 -10.62 10.00 6.55
C VAL A 81 -11.21 8.66 6.93
N LEU A 82 -11.52 7.84 5.92
CA LEU A 82 -11.81 6.42 6.06
C LEU A 82 -10.53 5.62 5.85
N THR A 83 -10.27 4.63 6.69
CA THR A 83 -9.21 3.63 6.53
C THR A 83 -9.65 2.33 7.18
N ASN A 84 -8.84 1.27 7.13
CA ASN A 84 -9.19 0.01 7.78
C ASN A 84 -9.13 0.10 9.30
N HIS A 85 -9.92 -0.73 10.00
CA HIS A 85 -9.85 -0.89 11.45
C HIS A 85 -8.45 -1.35 11.87
N HIS A 86 -7.87 -2.30 11.14
CA HIS A 86 -6.51 -2.78 11.43
C HIS A 86 -5.42 -1.71 11.21
N CYS A 87 -5.66 -0.71 10.35
CA CYS A 87 -4.76 0.42 10.13
C CYS A 87 -4.80 1.41 11.30
N GLY A 88 -5.99 1.68 11.86
CA GLY A 88 -6.18 2.50 13.06
C GLY A 88 -5.93 1.75 14.38
N TYR A 89 -5.68 0.45 14.34
CA TYR A 89 -5.70 -0.43 15.50
C TYR A 89 -4.68 -0.08 16.58
N GLY A 90 -3.50 0.40 16.18
CA GLY A 90 -2.50 0.89 17.12
C GLY A 90 -3.00 2.11 17.91
N GLN A 91 -3.73 3.01 17.26
CA GLN A 91 -4.32 4.19 17.90
C GLN A 91 -5.51 3.82 18.78
N ILE A 92 -6.38 2.91 18.32
CA ILE A 92 -7.49 2.39 19.13
C ILE A 92 -6.94 1.72 20.40
N GLN A 93 -5.90 0.90 20.27
CA GLN A 93 -5.20 0.28 21.40
C GLN A 93 -4.61 1.32 22.34
N ASN A 94 -3.90 2.33 21.82
CA ASN A 94 -3.25 3.36 22.63
C ASN A 94 -4.23 4.17 23.49
N HIS A 95 -5.47 4.33 23.03
CA HIS A 95 -6.53 5.00 23.79
C HIS A 95 -7.33 4.05 24.68
N SER A 96 -7.12 2.73 24.58
CA SER A 96 -7.88 1.75 25.34
C SER A 96 -7.30 1.53 26.74
N THR A 97 -8.17 1.52 27.75
CA THR A 97 -7.85 1.10 29.12
C THR A 97 -8.82 0.02 29.58
N LEU A 98 -8.68 -0.49 30.81
CA LEU A 98 -9.66 -1.42 31.38
C LEU A 98 -11.03 -0.75 31.56
N GLU A 99 -11.04 0.53 31.90
CA GLU A 99 -12.26 1.34 32.09
C GLU A 99 -12.87 1.76 30.75
N HIS A 100 -12.02 2.15 29.79
CA HIS A 100 -12.43 2.61 28.47
C HIS A 100 -11.84 1.69 27.39
N ASN A 101 -12.39 0.48 27.27
CA ASN A 101 -11.88 -0.52 26.34
C ASN A 101 -12.45 -0.31 24.92
N TYR A 102 -11.84 0.59 24.14
CA TYR A 102 -12.28 0.87 22.76
C TYR A 102 -12.00 -0.28 21.78
N LEU A 103 -11.04 -1.17 22.09
CA LEU A 103 -10.84 -2.39 21.31
C LEU A 103 -12.08 -3.29 21.36
N GLU A 104 -12.66 -3.46 22.55
CA GLU A 104 -13.82 -4.32 22.77
C GLU A 104 -15.12 -3.64 22.36
N ASN A 105 -15.32 -2.39 22.80
CA ASN A 105 -16.61 -1.70 22.70
C ASN A 105 -16.73 -0.80 21.47
N GLY A 106 -15.62 -0.55 20.76
CA GLY A 106 -15.55 0.50 19.75
C GLY A 106 -15.49 1.90 20.37
N PHE A 107 -15.45 2.90 19.51
CA PHE A 107 -15.39 4.31 19.89
C PHE A 107 -16.15 5.15 18.86
N TRP A 108 -16.88 6.18 19.30
CA TRP A 108 -17.58 7.12 18.42
C TRP A 108 -17.64 8.50 19.05
N ALA A 109 -16.87 9.44 18.51
CA ALA A 109 -16.96 10.84 18.89
C ALA A 109 -18.27 11.44 18.35
N MET A 110 -19.16 11.85 19.24
CA MET A 110 -20.44 12.47 18.87
C MET A 110 -20.26 13.95 18.51
N THR A 111 -19.18 14.56 19.01
CA THR A 111 -18.79 15.93 18.72
C THR A 111 -17.31 16.02 18.35
N LYS A 112 -16.91 17.09 17.66
CA LYS A 112 -15.50 17.31 17.26
C LYS A 112 -14.56 17.41 18.46
N THR A 113 -15.07 17.88 19.60
CA THR A 113 -14.33 18.00 20.86
C THR A 113 -14.05 16.65 21.53
N GLU A 114 -14.81 15.61 21.18
CA GLU A 114 -14.61 14.24 21.68
C GLU A 114 -13.59 13.46 20.82
N GLU A 115 -13.19 13.97 19.65
CA GLU A 115 -12.24 13.28 18.76
C GLU A 115 -10.85 13.18 19.42
N LEU A 116 -10.30 11.97 19.52
CA LEU A 116 -9.10 11.71 20.34
C LEU A 116 -7.80 12.01 19.57
N PRO A 117 -6.92 12.91 20.05
CA PRO A 117 -5.64 13.19 19.40
C PRO A 117 -4.70 11.98 19.37
N ASN A 118 -3.94 11.81 18.28
CA ASN A 118 -2.99 10.70 18.14
C ASN A 118 -1.55 11.21 17.90
N PRO A 119 -0.78 11.46 18.97
CA PRO A 119 0.62 11.85 18.84
C PRO A 119 1.42 10.87 17.99
N GLY A 120 2.17 11.39 17.01
CA GLY A 120 3.01 10.61 16.11
C GLY A 120 2.27 9.98 14.92
N LEU A 121 0.94 9.99 14.88
CA LEU A 121 0.19 9.61 13.68
C LEU A 121 0.23 10.75 12.65
N THR A 122 0.48 10.41 11.39
CA THR A 122 0.45 11.36 10.28
C THR A 122 -0.45 10.89 9.15
N VAL A 123 -0.99 11.87 8.42
CA VAL A 123 -1.64 11.67 7.12
C VAL A 123 -0.87 12.46 6.09
N THR A 124 -0.48 11.80 5.01
CA THR A 124 0.37 12.38 3.98
C THR A 124 -0.34 12.41 2.62
N PHE A 125 -0.42 13.60 2.04
CA PHE A 125 -0.87 13.81 0.66
C PHE A 125 0.32 13.83 -0.29
N ILE A 126 0.13 13.28 -1.49
CA ILE A 126 1.09 13.44 -2.60
C ILE A 126 0.68 14.69 -3.40
N ASP A 127 1.44 15.76 -3.25
CA ASP A 127 1.17 17.01 -3.95
C ASP A 127 1.63 16.93 -5.41
N LYS A 128 2.84 16.41 -5.64
CA LYS A 128 3.42 16.25 -6.98
C LYS A 128 4.33 15.03 -7.07
N VAL A 129 4.40 14.44 -8.26
CA VAL A 129 5.39 13.43 -8.63
C VAL A 129 6.18 13.92 -9.84
N GLU A 130 7.50 13.82 -9.77
CA GLU A 130 8.43 14.20 -10.84
C GLU A 130 9.37 13.04 -11.14
N GLU A 131 9.64 12.82 -12.43
CA GLU A 131 10.71 11.93 -12.88
C GLU A 131 12.05 12.68 -12.76
N VAL A 132 13.04 12.07 -12.08
CA VAL A 132 14.32 12.73 -11.72
C VAL A 132 15.54 11.85 -11.96
N THR A 133 15.46 10.86 -12.84
CA THR A 133 16.53 9.86 -13.07
C THR A 133 17.85 10.51 -13.43
N ASP A 134 17.87 11.46 -14.36
CA ASP A 134 19.12 12.09 -14.82
C ASP A 134 19.78 12.90 -13.70
N TYR A 135 18.97 13.57 -12.87
CA TYR A 135 19.48 14.27 -11.69
C TYR A 135 20.13 13.32 -10.70
N VAL A 136 19.46 12.21 -10.38
CA VAL A 136 20.00 11.22 -9.44
C VAL A 136 21.28 10.60 -9.99
N LYS A 137 21.34 10.25 -11.28
CA LYS A 137 22.55 9.70 -11.92
C LYS A 137 23.73 10.68 -11.84
N ASN A 138 23.48 11.98 -12.07
CA ASN A 138 24.52 12.99 -11.93
C ASN A 138 25.01 13.14 -10.48
N CYS A 139 24.10 13.08 -9.50
CA CYS A 139 24.47 13.08 -8.08
C CYS A 139 25.29 11.84 -7.71
N LEU A 140 24.89 10.65 -8.18
CA LEU A 140 25.62 9.40 -7.92
C LEU A 140 27.04 9.44 -8.49
N GLU A 141 27.24 9.99 -9.70
CA GLU A 141 28.58 10.14 -10.26
C GLU A 141 29.41 11.18 -9.50
N ARG A 142 28.80 12.31 -9.11
CA ARG A 142 29.44 13.33 -8.26
C ARG A 142 29.91 12.73 -6.93
N ASP A 143 29.07 11.90 -6.32
CA ASP A 143 29.23 11.38 -4.96
C ASP A 143 29.82 9.97 -4.94
N LYS A 144 30.36 9.48 -6.07
CA LYS A 144 30.87 8.11 -6.23
C LYS A 144 31.92 7.70 -5.20
N ALA A 145 32.75 8.64 -4.76
CA ALA A 145 33.76 8.40 -3.73
C ALA A 145 33.16 8.09 -2.34
N LEU A 146 31.88 8.44 -2.10
CA LEU A 146 31.15 8.13 -0.88
C LEU A 146 30.52 6.71 -0.93
N ASP A 147 30.38 6.12 -2.12
CA ASP A 147 29.69 4.84 -2.33
C ASP A 147 30.63 3.64 -2.15
N LYS A 148 31.09 3.41 -0.92
CA LYS A 148 32.04 2.34 -0.61
C LYS A 148 31.54 0.94 -0.98
N ASP A 149 30.23 0.73 -0.85
CA ASP A 149 29.58 -0.58 -1.04
C ASP A 149 28.83 -0.68 -2.39
N GLY A 150 28.78 0.40 -3.18
CA GLY A 150 28.09 0.43 -4.46
C GLY A 150 26.56 0.43 -4.36
N ILE A 151 25.99 0.88 -3.23
CA ILE A 151 24.55 0.81 -2.92
C ILE A 151 23.88 2.18 -2.72
N LEU A 152 24.60 3.30 -2.90
CA LEU A 152 24.00 4.64 -2.73
C LEU A 152 22.76 4.82 -3.62
N PHE A 153 22.76 4.21 -4.79
CA PHE A 153 21.67 4.25 -5.76
C PHE A 153 20.33 3.67 -5.22
N LEU A 154 20.35 2.89 -4.14
CA LEU A 154 19.16 2.38 -3.44
C LEU A 154 19.00 2.95 -2.01
N SER A 155 19.96 3.73 -1.51
CA SER A 155 19.97 4.21 -0.13
C SER A 155 18.88 5.27 0.11
N PRO A 156 17.86 5.00 0.96
CA PRO A 156 16.80 5.96 1.22
C PRO A 156 17.30 7.25 1.85
N ALA A 157 18.34 7.17 2.69
CA ALA A 157 18.94 8.33 3.36
C ALA A 157 19.63 9.25 2.35
N TYR A 158 20.41 8.69 1.42
CA TYR A 158 21.08 9.44 0.35
C TYR A 158 20.07 10.04 -0.62
N LEU A 159 19.11 9.25 -1.09
CA LEU A 159 18.07 9.73 -2.00
C LEU A 159 17.22 10.84 -1.36
N LYS A 160 16.96 10.77 -0.05
CA LYS A 160 16.30 11.86 0.69
C LYS A 160 17.19 13.11 0.81
N SER A 161 18.51 12.98 1.00
CA SER A 161 19.39 14.15 1.09
C SER A 161 19.46 14.91 -0.24
N ILE A 162 19.62 14.21 -1.37
CA ILE A 162 19.64 14.87 -2.68
C ILE A 162 18.25 15.39 -3.09
N ALA A 163 17.16 14.78 -2.61
CA ALA A 163 15.82 15.34 -2.80
C ALA A 163 15.69 16.73 -2.15
N LYS A 164 16.20 16.87 -0.91
CA LYS A 164 16.23 18.15 -0.20
C LYS A 164 17.17 19.16 -0.86
N GLU A 165 18.31 18.71 -1.36
CA GLU A 165 19.23 19.53 -2.16
C GLU A 165 18.52 20.11 -3.39
N ARG A 166 17.79 19.27 -4.13
CA ARG A 166 17.06 19.65 -5.35
C ARG A 166 16.02 20.74 -5.14
N VAL A 167 15.21 20.63 -4.08
CA VAL A 167 14.15 21.62 -3.81
C VAL A 167 14.66 22.85 -3.06
N GLY A 168 15.82 22.75 -2.40
CA GLY A 168 16.38 23.82 -1.59
C GLY A 168 15.70 23.95 -0.21
N LYS A 169 16.44 24.51 0.74
CA LYS A 169 15.95 24.71 2.13
C LYS A 169 14.78 25.70 2.18
N GLU A 170 14.86 26.78 1.41
CA GLU A 170 13.84 27.83 1.35
C GLU A 170 12.47 27.27 0.95
N PHE A 171 12.40 26.30 0.03
CA PHE A 171 11.14 25.66 -0.33
C PHE A 171 10.50 24.96 0.88
N LEU A 172 11.29 24.22 1.67
CA LEU A 172 10.78 23.50 2.83
C LEU A 172 10.40 24.45 3.99
N GLU A 173 11.13 25.55 4.15
CA GLU A 173 10.85 26.58 5.15
C GLU A 173 9.58 27.37 4.83
N ASN A 174 9.36 27.67 3.54
CA ASN A 174 8.19 28.45 3.09
C ASN A 174 6.92 27.60 2.92
N ASN A 175 7.02 26.26 2.94
CA ASN A 175 5.88 25.36 2.75
C ASN A 175 5.70 24.47 4.00
N ALA A 176 4.91 24.94 4.95
CA ALA A 176 4.63 24.22 6.19
C ALA A 176 4.14 22.78 5.94
N GLY A 177 4.82 21.82 6.59
CA GLY A 177 4.55 20.39 6.46
C GLY A 177 4.92 19.77 5.10
N ALA A 178 5.66 20.48 4.25
CA ALA A 178 6.23 19.89 3.04
C ALA A 178 7.35 18.91 3.40
N ASP A 179 7.36 17.75 2.74
CA ASP A 179 8.50 16.83 2.73
C ASP A 179 8.76 16.36 1.30
N VAL A 180 9.99 15.97 1.03
CA VAL A 180 10.40 15.46 -0.28
C VAL A 180 11.12 14.14 -0.11
N GLU A 181 10.85 13.23 -1.04
CA GLU A 181 11.50 11.94 -1.06
C GLU A 181 11.72 11.49 -2.50
N ILE A 182 12.93 11.03 -2.82
CA ILE A 182 13.21 10.31 -4.06
C ILE A 182 13.17 8.82 -3.76
N LYS A 183 12.47 8.05 -4.60
CA LYS A 183 12.43 6.59 -4.54
C LYS A 183 12.99 5.98 -5.82
N PRO A 184 13.76 4.89 -5.71
CA PRO A 184 14.15 4.10 -6.87
C PRO A 184 12.96 3.26 -7.34
N PHE A 185 12.82 3.15 -8.66
CA PHE A 185 11.87 2.29 -9.35
C PHE A 185 12.63 1.40 -10.31
N PHE A 186 12.09 0.20 -10.56
CA PHE A 186 12.75 -0.83 -11.39
C PHE A 186 14.20 -1.07 -10.93
N ASP A 187 14.38 -1.30 -9.62
CA ASP A 187 15.68 -1.56 -8.98
C ASP A 187 16.75 -0.50 -9.31
N GLY A 188 16.36 0.78 -9.33
CA GLY A 188 17.26 1.92 -9.56
C GLY A 188 17.46 2.30 -11.03
N ASN A 189 16.73 1.68 -11.95
CA ASN A 189 16.76 2.10 -13.36
C ASN A 189 16.01 3.41 -13.60
N GLN A 190 15.05 3.75 -12.73
CA GLN A 190 14.34 5.03 -12.74
C GLN A 190 14.22 5.61 -11.33
N TYR A 191 14.09 6.92 -11.23
CA TYR A 191 13.90 7.63 -9.97
C TYR A 191 12.75 8.62 -10.07
N PHE A 192 11.86 8.57 -9.08
CA PHE A 192 10.77 9.53 -8.98
C PHE A 192 10.87 10.28 -7.65
N MET A 193 10.75 11.61 -7.73
CA MET A 193 10.63 12.50 -6.58
C MET A 193 9.16 12.72 -6.25
N PHE A 194 8.82 12.55 -4.98
CA PHE A 194 7.51 12.80 -4.42
C PHE A 194 7.57 14.04 -3.54
N ILE A 195 6.80 15.06 -3.91
CA ILE A 195 6.57 16.23 -3.07
C ILE A 195 5.30 15.94 -2.26
N LYS A 196 5.43 16.02 -0.94
CA LYS A 196 4.43 15.54 0.02
C LYS A 196 3.96 16.70 0.91
N LYS A 197 2.72 16.61 1.38
CA LYS A 197 2.19 17.48 2.43
C LYS A 197 1.73 16.62 3.60
N ILE A 198 2.40 16.73 4.74
CA ILE A 198 2.26 15.86 5.90
C ILE A 198 1.51 16.61 7.00
N TYR A 199 0.33 16.11 7.37
CA TYR A 199 -0.44 16.58 8.53
C TYR A 199 -0.19 15.68 9.73
N SER A 200 0.02 16.28 10.90
CA SER A 200 0.41 15.59 12.15
C SER A 200 -0.59 15.70 13.29
N ASP A 201 -1.63 16.53 13.18
CA ASP A 201 -2.79 16.50 14.08
C ASP A 201 -3.91 15.65 13.47
N ILE A 202 -3.85 14.35 13.76
CA ILE A 202 -4.82 13.36 13.26
C ILE A 202 -5.58 12.80 14.46
N ARG A 203 -6.91 12.91 14.44
CA ARG A 203 -7.76 12.53 15.57
C ARG A 203 -8.64 11.34 15.24
N LEU A 204 -8.81 10.42 16.17
CA LEU A 204 -9.71 9.28 16.03
C LEU A 204 -11.14 9.78 16.18
N VAL A 205 -11.99 9.42 15.22
CA VAL A 205 -13.40 9.84 15.17
C VAL A 205 -14.31 8.67 15.48
N GLY A 206 -14.01 7.49 14.92
CA GLY A 206 -14.88 6.34 15.10
C GLY A 206 -14.20 5.02 14.77
N ALA A 207 -14.53 3.98 15.51
CA ALA A 207 -14.11 2.61 15.26
C ALA A 207 -15.22 1.66 15.72
N PRO A 208 -15.61 0.67 14.91
CA PRO A 208 -16.48 -0.40 15.38
C PRO A 208 -15.76 -1.24 16.45
N PRO A 209 -16.50 -1.99 17.28
CA PRO A 209 -15.90 -2.96 18.18
C PRO A 209 -15.10 -4.00 17.39
N SER A 210 -14.06 -4.57 18.01
CA SER A 210 -13.20 -5.58 17.38
C SER A 210 -13.97 -6.80 16.87
N SER A 211 -15.09 -7.15 17.50
CA SER A 211 -15.99 -8.21 17.04
C SER A 211 -16.53 -7.96 15.63
N ILE A 212 -16.61 -6.71 15.18
CA ILE A 212 -16.99 -6.32 13.81
C ILE A 212 -15.74 -6.00 13.00
N GLY A 213 -14.87 -5.13 13.52
CA GLY A 213 -13.69 -4.60 12.83
C GLY A 213 -12.67 -5.64 12.44
N LYS A 214 -12.65 -6.78 13.13
CA LYS A 214 -11.84 -7.96 12.82
C LYS A 214 -12.61 -9.26 13.05
N PHE A 215 -13.90 -9.30 12.70
CA PHE A 215 -14.71 -10.53 12.73
C PHE A 215 -13.99 -11.70 12.05
N GLY A 216 -14.04 -12.89 12.66
CA GLY A 216 -13.28 -14.08 12.24
C GLY A 216 -11.77 -14.03 12.54
N ALA A 217 -11.26 -12.86 12.93
CA ALA A 217 -9.91 -12.56 13.37
C ALA A 217 -8.85 -13.33 12.57
N ASP A 218 -8.02 -14.11 13.27
CA ASP A 218 -6.97 -14.88 12.64
C ASP A 218 -7.56 -15.88 11.67
N THR A 219 -8.50 -16.74 12.06
CA THR A 219 -9.10 -17.82 11.24
C THR A 219 -9.45 -17.34 9.84
N ASP A 220 -10.19 -16.24 9.76
CA ASP A 220 -10.65 -15.73 8.48
C ASP A 220 -9.57 -14.91 7.77
N ASN A 221 -8.55 -14.35 8.45
CA ASN A 221 -7.50 -13.53 7.80
C ASN A 221 -6.88 -14.24 6.57
N TRP A 222 -6.75 -13.50 5.45
CA TRP A 222 -6.37 -13.99 4.11
C TRP A 222 -7.35 -14.94 3.40
N MET A 223 -8.57 -15.13 3.93
CA MET A 223 -9.62 -15.95 3.33
C MET A 223 -10.71 -15.13 2.62
N TRP A 224 -11.30 -15.75 1.61
CA TRP A 224 -12.58 -15.41 0.98
C TRP A 224 -13.45 -16.68 0.94
N PRO A 225 -14.77 -16.65 1.25
CA PRO A 225 -15.63 -15.51 1.61
C PRO A 225 -15.21 -14.74 2.87
N ARG A 226 -15.68 -13.49 3.02
CA ARG A 226 -15.32 -12.59 4.11
C ARG A 226 -16.52 -11.79 4.61
N HIS A 227 -16.64 -11.62 5.93
CA HIS A 227 -17.74 -10.91 6.58
C HIS A 227 -17.27 -9.87 7.62
N THR A 228 -16.06 -9.32 7.43
CA THR A 228 -15.43 -8.39 8.37
C THR A 228 -15.75 -6.93 8.02
N GLY A 229 -16.24 -6.15 8.98
CA GLY A 229 -16.47 -4.70 8.83
C GLY A 229 -15.20 -3.90 9.14
N ASP A 230 -14.14 -4.11 8.36
CA ASP A 230 -12.78 -3.61 8.62
C ASP A 230 -12.64 -2.11 8.25
N PHE A 231 -13.15 -1.22 9.10
CA PHE A 231 -13.01 0.22 8.93
C PHE A 231 -12.79 0.99 10.23
N SER A 232 -12.16 2.15 10.14
CA SER A 232 -12.08 3.17 11.19
C SER A 232 -12.07 4.55 10.55
N LEU A 233 -12.45 5.56 11.34
CA LEU A 233 -12.60 6.95 10.93
C LEU A 233 -11.64 7.83 11.72
N PHE A 234 -10.93 8.67 11.00
CA PHE A 234 -10.06 9.70 11.55
C PHE A 234 -10.39 11.06 10.95
N ARG A 235 -9.93 12.15 11.56
CA ARG A 235 -10.03 13.49 10.98
C ARG A 235 -8.68 14.18 10.97
N ILE A 236 -8.39 14.84 9.86
CA ILE A 236 -7.22 15.67 9.69
C ILE A 236 -7.53 17.08 10.23
N TYR A 237 -6.71 17.56 11.16
CA TYR A 237 -6.73 18.93 11.65
C TYR A 237 -5.56 19.73 11.10
N ALA A 238 -5.74 21.05 11.04
CA ALA A 238 -4.82 22.00 10.47
C ALA A 238 -4.84 23.32 11.26
N ASP A 239 -3.88 24.19 11.01
CA ASP A 239 -3.95 25.57 11.49
C ASP A 239 -5.14 26.32 10.86
N LYS A 240 -5.38 27.55 11.31
CA LYS A 240 -6.47 28.42 10.82
C LYS A 240 -6.38 28.72 9.32
N ASN A 241 -5.21 28.56 8.71
CA ASN A 241 -4.95 28.78 7.29
C ASN A 241 -5.05 27.48 6.47
N GLY A 242 -5.33 26.33 7.10
CA GLY A 242 -5.38 25.01 6.45
C GLY A 242 -4.01 24.36 6.23
N ASN A 243 -2.95 24.89 6.85
CA ASN A 243 -1.62 24.30 6.79
C ASN A 243 -1.45 23.20 7.84
N PRO A 244 -0.57 22.23 7.58
CA PRO A 244 -0.16 21.26 8.57
C PRO A 244 0.39 21.94 9.81
N ALA A 245 -0.08 21.49 10.96
CA ALA A 245 0.39 21.94 12.26
C ALA A 245 0.44 20.74 13.21
N PRO A 246 1.36 20.75 14.20
CA PRO A 246 1.27 19.88 15.36
C PRO A 246 -0.08 20.05 16.08
N TYR A 247 -0.41 19.09 16.95
CA TYR A 247 -1.62 19.17 17.77
C TYR A 247 -1.71 20.51 18.51
N SER A 248 -2.87 21.14 18.40
CA SER A 248 -3.29 22.29 19.20
C SER A 248 -4.81 22.19 19.42
N PRO A 249 -5.32 22.57 20.60
CA PRO A 249 -6.77 22.68 20.82
C PRO A 249 -7.43 23.70 19.86
N ASP A 250 -6.67 24.67 19.35
CA ASP A 250 -7.16 25.71 18.42
C ASP A 250 -7.16 25.28 16.94
N ASN A 251 -6.60 24.11 16.63
CA ASN A 251 -6.61 23.60 15.26
C ASN A 251 -8.03 23.32 14.80
N VAL A 252 -8.28 23.49 13.51
CA VAL A 252 -9.59 23.30 12.89
C VAL A 252 -9.56 22.12 11.91
N PRO A 253 -10.70 21.47 11.65
CA PRO A 253 -10.81 20.46 10.60
C PRO A 253 -10.29 20.97 9.26
N LEU A 254 -9.41 20.18 8.63
CA LEU A 254 -8.88 20.50 7.31
C LEU A 254 -10.02 20.60 6.30
N LYS A 255 -10.01 21.65 5.47
CA LYS A 255 -10.79 21.74 4.23
C LYS A 255 -9.92 21.20 3.09
N PRO A 256 -10.10 19.94 2.65
CA PRO A 256 -9.21 19.32 1.67
C PRO A 256 -9.47 19.89 0.27
N LYS A 257 -8.48 19.78 -0.63
CA LYS A 257 -8.61 20.16 -2.05
C LYS A 257 -9.71 19.37 -2.77
N ARG A 258 -9.93 18.11 -2.36
CA ARG A 258 -10.95 17.20 -2.88
C ARG A 258 -11.31 16.15 -1.82
N TRP A 259 -12.50 15.59 -1.91
CA TRP A 259 -12.93 14.41 -1.15
C TRP A 259 -13.76 13.49 -2.05
N LEU A 260 -13.86 12.22 -1.67
CA LEU A 260 -14.67 11.22 -2.37
C LEU A 260 -16.12 11.27 -1.89
N THR A 261 -17.04 11.05 -2.82
CA THR A 261 -18.45 10.79 -2.49
C THR A 261 -18.65 9.30 -2.26
N VAL A 262 -19.48 8.95 -1.28
CA VAL A 262 -19.80 7.56 -0.96
C VAL A 262 -21.11 7.18 -1.66
N SER A 263 -21.08 6.16 -2.51
CA SER A 263 -22.29 5.62 -3.16
C SER A 263 -23.03 4.68 -2.21
N THR A 264 -24.36 4.75 -2.19
CA THR A 264 -25.25 3.84 -1.45
C THR A 264 -25.97 2.85 -2.37
N GLN A 265 -25.65 2.83 -3.67
CA GLN A 265 -26.34 2.01 -4.67
C GLN A 265 -25.89 0.53 -4.68
N GLY A 266 -24.87 0.18 -3.90
CA GLY A 266 -24.26 -1.15 -3.92
C GLY A 266 -23.27 -1.34 -5.08
N ALA A 267 -22.84 -2.59 -5.28
CA ALA A 267 -21.96 -3.02 -6.36
C ALA A 267 -22.46 -4.34 -6.93
N ASN A 268 -22.28 -4.54 -8.24
CA ASN A 268 -22.68 -5.74 -8.96
C ASN A 268 -21.47 -6.47 -9.53
N GLU A 269 -21.66 -7.74 -9.88
CA GLU A 269 -20.67 -8.49 -10.64
C GLU A 269 -20.35 -7.78 -11.96
N ASN A 270 -19.06 -7.71 -12.30
CA ASN A 270 -18.52 -7.03 -13.48
C ASN A 270 -18.55 -5.49 -13.46
N ASP A 271 -18.92 -4.85 -12.34
CA ASP A 271 -18.70 -3.42 -12.18
C ASP A 271 -17.20 -3.08 -12.26
N PHE A 272 -16.88 -1.96 -12.92
CA PHE A 272 -15.51 -1.47 -12.98
C PHE A 272 -15.05 -1.01 -11.59
N VAL A 273 -13.95 -1.59 -11.11
CA VAL A 273 -13.32 -1.21 -9.84
C VAL A 273 -11.92 -0.66 -10.09
N MET A 274 -11.63 0.49 -9.50
CA MET A 274 -10.30 1.11 -9.50
C MET A 274 -9.88 1.38 -8.06
N ILE A 275 -8.73 0.83 -7.67
CA ILE A 275 -8.15 1.01 -6.34
C ILE A 275 -6.90 1.88 -6.47
N LEU A 276 -6.83 2.92 -5.66
CA LEU A 276 -5.67 3.79 -5.52
C LEU A 276 -5.12 3.61 -4.11
N GLY A 277 -3.79 3.58 -3.97
CA GLY A 277 -3.17 3.48 -2.67
C GLY A 277 -1.65 3.39 -2.76
N PHE A 278 -1.05 3.01 -1.62
CA PHE A 278 0.39 3.00 -1.41
C PHE A 278 0.88 1.57 -1.18
N PRO A 279 0.92 0.72 -2.23
CA PRO A 279 1.40 -0.65 -2.07
C PRO A 279 2.86 -0.67 -1.63
N GLY A 280 3.17 -1.47 -0.60
CA GLY A 280 4.49 -1.46 0.04
C GLY A 280 5.58 -2.15 -0.79
N THR A 281 5.45 -3.45 -1.05
CA THR A 281 6.51 -4.23 -1.70
C THR A 281 5.94 -5.33 -2.59
N THR A 282 6.52 -5.49 -3.77
CA THR A 282 6.25 -6.62 -4.67
C THR A 282 7.57 -7.19 -5.19
N TYR A 283 7.51 -8.41 -5.70
CA TYR A 283 8.70 -9.16 -6.12
C TYR A 283 8.53 -9.67 -7.55
N LYS A 284 7.93 -8.84 -8.41
CA LYS A 284 7.57 -9.22 -9.78
C LYS A 284 8.79 -9.63 -10.61
N PHE A 285 9.98 -9.14 -10.30
CA PHE A 285 11.21 -9.42 -11.03
C PHE A 285 12.11 -10.49 -10.40
N TYR A 286 11.67 -11.15 -9.31
CA TYR A 286 12.42 -12.26 -8.73
C TYR A 286 12.77 -13.34 -9.77
N THR A 287 14.02 -13.79 -9.66
CA THR A 287 14.53 -15.03 -10.23
C THR A 287 13.86 -16.25 -9.59
N SER A 288 14.03 -17.41 -10.22
CA SER A 288 13.56 -18.67 -9.62
C SER A 288 14.25 -18.97 -8.28
N TRP A 289 15.51 -18.56 -8.12
CA TRP A 289 16.29 -18.75 -6.90
C TRP A 289 15.78 -17.86 -5.76
N GLU A 290 15.53 -16.58 -6.01
CA GLU A 290 14.96 -15.68 -4.99
C GLU A 290 13.56 -16.11 -4.54
N VAL A 291 12.74 -16.65 -5.46
CA VAL A 291 11.46 -17.26 -5.08
C VAL A 291 11.66 -18.46 -4.16
N ALA A 292 12.64 -19.33 -4.47
CA ALA A 292 12.94 -20.50 -3.65
C ALA A 292 13.50 -20.09 -2.28
N GLU A 293 14.45 -19.14 -2.24
CA GLU A 293 15.02 -18.60 -1.00
C GLU A 293 13.93 -17.99 -0.10
N ARG A 294 13.07 -17.13 -0.65
CA ARG A 294 11.95 -16.55 0.10
C ARG A 294 11.06 -17.64 0.71
N ARG A 295 10.79 -18.71 -0.04
CA ARG A 295 9.95 -19.83 0.44
C ARG A 295 10.66 -20.62 1.54
N ASP A 296 11.89 -21.01 1.29
CA ASP A 296 12.61 -22.04 2.04
C ASP A 296 13.34 -21.48 3.26
N ILE A 297 13.67 -20.18 3.23
CA ILE A 297 14.37 -19.46 4.30
C ILE A 297 13.42 -18.44 4.95
N ASP A 298 13.17 -17.30 4.31
CA ASP A 298 12.46 -16.16 4.92
C ASP A 298 11.11 -16.55 5.49
N ASN A 299 10.25 -17.15 4.66
CA ASN A 299 8.92 -17.54 5.05
C ASN A 299 8.97 -18.71 6.04
N ARG A 300 9.84 -19.70 5.83
CA ARG A 300 9.95 -20.86 6.73
C ARG A 300 10.39 -20.46 8.13
N VAL A 301 11.41 -19.62 8.26
CA VAL A 301 11.88 -19.09 9.55
C VAL A 301 10.77 -18.24 10.18
N ARG A 302 10.15 -17.34 9.41
CA ARG A 302 9.04 -16.50 9.90
C ARG A 302 7.88 -17.33 10.43
N ILE A 303 7.47 -18.38 9.72
CA ILE A 303 6.39 -19.29 10.13
C ILE A 303 6.75 -19.96 11.45
N ASN A 304 7.93 -20.59 11.52
CA ASN A 304 8.34 -21.35 12.70
C ASN A 304 8.46 -20.46 13.95
N MET A 305 9.13 -19.31 13.83
CA MET A 305 9.37 -18.42 14.96
C MET A 305 8.09 -17.72 15.42
N ARG A 306 7.26 -17.25 14.48
CA ARG A 306 6.02 -16.55 14.84
C ARG A 306 4.96 -17.49 15.40
N ARG A 307 4.94 -18.76 15.00
CA ARG A 307 4.06 -19.78 15.60
C ARG A 307 4.28 -19.91 17.11
N VAL A 308 5.53 -20.11 17.54
CA VAL A 308 5.84 -20.23 18.97
C VAL A 308 5.50 -18.93 19.71
N ARG A 309 5.89 -17.79 19.13
CA ARG A 309 5.61 -16.47 19.72
C ARG A 309 4.11 -16.22 19.91
N GLN A 310 3.29 -16.50 18.89
CA GLN A 310 1.86 -16.17 18.94
C GLN A 310 1.10 -17.13 19.87
N GLU A 311 1.50 -18.41 19.95
CA GLU A 311 0.91 -19.36 20.91
C GLU A 311 1.12 -18.85 22.34
N ALA A 312 2.36 -18.46 22.69
CA ALA A 312 2.67 -17.91 24.01
C ALA A 312 1.91 -16.61 24.30
N LEU A 313 1.92 -15.65 23.36
CA LEU A 313 1.23 -14.38 23.55
C LEU A 313 -0.28 -14.55 23.70
N LEU A 314 -0.90 -15.43 22.91
CA LEU A 314 -2.35 -15.62 22.98
C LEU A 314 -2.77 -16.16 24.35
N ASN A 315 -2.03 -17.13 24.89
CA ASN A 315 -2.35 -17.71 26.20
C ASN A 315 -2.38 -16.64 27.31
N GLU A 316 -1.37 -15.76 27.33
CA GLU A 316 -1.31 -14.66 28.30
C GLU A 316 -2.42 -13.63 28.08
N MET A 317 -2.69 -13.28 26.82
CA MET A 317 -3.77 -12.34 26.48
C MET A 317 -5.17 -12.87 26.85
N LEU A 318 -5.38 -14.19 26.75
CA LEU A 318 -6.66 -14.80 27.15
C LEU A 318 -6.81 -14.92 28.67
N ALA A 319 -5.70 -14.97 29.41
CA ALA A 319 -5.71 -15.08 30.86
C ALA A 319 -5.93 -13.74 31.57
N ASP A 320 -5.47 -12.63 30.99
CA ASP A 320 -5.52 -11.30 31.60
C ASP A 320 -6.00 -10.21 30.61
N PRO A 321 -7.15 -9.55 30.88
CA PRO A 321 -7.65 -8.43 30.07
C PRO A 321 -6.68 -7.27 29.90
N GLN A 322 -5.87 -6.96 30.92
CA GLN A 322 -4.86 -5.89 30.82
C GLN A 322 -3.76 -6.29 29.84
N VAL A 323 -3.29 -7.53 29.90
CA VAL A 323 -2.30 -8.07 28.94
C VAL A 323 -2.89 -8.10 27.53
N ASN A 324 -4.16 -8.47 27.38
CA ASN A 324 -4.87 -8.42 26.11
C ASN A 324 -4.78 -7.03 25.47
N ILE A 325 -5.10 -5.97 26.23
CA ILE A 325 -5.00 -4.58 25.77
C ILE A 325 -3.55 -4.25 25.42
N GLN A 326 -2.58 -4.55 26.28
CA GLN A 326 -1.16 -4.21 26.07
C GLN A 326 -0.54 -4.88 24.83
N TYR A 327 -0.97 -6.11 24.49
CA TYR A 327 -0.37 -6.90 23.42
C TYR A 327 -1.23 -7.00 22.16
N ALA A 328 -2.48 -6.52 22.16
CA ALA A 328 -3.41 -6.60 21.04
C ALA A 328 -2.79 -6.25 19.67
N SER A 329 -2.15 -5.08 19.53
CA SER A 329 -1.57 -4.65 18.23
C SER A 329 -0.34 -5.48 17.86
N LYS A 330 0.53 -5.78 18.84
CA LYS A 330 1.74 -6.61 18.64
C LYS A 330 1.37 -8.01 18.18
N TYR A 331 0.34 -8.59 18.77
CA TYR A 331 -0.20 -9.89 18.40
C TYR A 331 -0.75 -9.89 16.98
N THR A 332 -1.64 -8.94 16.66
CA THR A 332 -2.28 -8.83 15.34
C THR A 332 -1.25 -8.63 14.22
N GLY A 333 -0.24 -7.78 14.43
CA GLY A 333 0.87 -7.64 13.49
C GLY A 333 1.74 -8.91 13.37
N SER A 334 1.81 -9.71 14.45
CA SER A 334 2.48 -11.01 14.44
C SER A 334 1.75 -12.01 13.55
N THR A 335 0.45 -12.21 13.82
CA THR A 335 -0.38 -13.23 13.18
C THR A 335 -0.66 -12.91 11.71
N ASN A 336 -0.79 -11.64 11.35
CA ASN A 336 -0.95 -11.23 9.95
C ASN A 336 0.24 -11.66 9.08
N ALA A 337 1.47 -11.36 9.50
CA ALA A 337 2.65 -11.74 8.72
C ALA A 337 2.96 -13.24 8.80
N TYR A 338 2.55 -13.92 9.87
CA TYR A 338 2.60 -15.38 9.97
C TYR A 338 1.71 -16.04 8.91
N LYS A 339 0.43 -15.65 8.84
CA LYS A 339 -0.52 -16.18 7.85
C LYS A 339 -0.15 -15.80 6.42
N SER A 340 0.30 -14.58 6.18
CA SER A 340 0.76 -14.14 4.87
C SER A 340 1.93 -15.01 4.36
N ALA A 341 2.86 -15.41 5.22
CA ALA A 341 3.96 -16.30 4.84
C ALA A 341 3.48 -17.73 4.52
N ILE A 342 2.54 -18.27 5.28
CA ILE A 342 1.90 -19.57 4.98
C ILE A 342 1.21 -19.52 3.62
N GLY A 343 0.37 -18.51 3.39
CA GLY A 343 -0.35 -18.33 2.13
C GLY A 343 0.61 -18.14 0.95
N SER A 344 1.69 -17.39 1.15
CA SER A 344 2.73 -17.18 0.13
C SER A 344 3.42 -18.49 -0.25
N ASN A 345 3.85 -19.29 0.73
CA ASN A 345 4.48 -20.59 0.46
C ASN A 345 3.51 -21.55 -0.24
N TRP A 346 2.27 -21.63 0.26
CA TRP A 346 1.22 -22.42 -0.39
C TRP A 346 0.99 -22.02 -1.84
N ALA A 347 0.95 -20.71 -2.14
CA ALA A 347 0.79 -20.21 -3.50
C ALA A 347 2.01 -20.52 -4.38
N ILE A 348 3.23 -20.36 -3.86
CA ILE A 348 4.48 -20.69 -4.57
C ILE A 348 4.46 -22.16 -5.00
N ASP A 349 4.07 -23.06 -4.10
CA ASP A 349 4.04 -24.50 -4.39
C ASP A 349 2.87 -24.85 -5.32
N LYS A 350 1.65 -24.37 -5.02
CA LYS A 350 0.44 -24.68 -5.79
C LYS A 350 0.50 -24.19 -7.23
N ARG A 351 1.12 -23.02 -7.47
CA ARG A 351 1.27 -22.42 -8.81
C ARG A 351 2.63 -22.69 -9.44
N ASN A 352 3.52 -23.39 -8.73
CA ASN A 352 4.88 -23.66 -9.14
C ASN A 352 5.61 -22.38 -9.61
N PHE A 353 5.62 -21.35 -8.75
CA PHE A 353 6.18 -20.05 -9.11
C PHE A 353 7.68 -20.09 -9.39
N VAL A 354 8.42 -21.01 -8.75
CA VAL A 354 9.83 -21.27 -9.07
C VAL A 354 9.98 -21.60 -10.56
N MET A 355 9.19 -22.53 -11.09
CA MET A 355 9.23 -22.87 -12.52
C MET A 355 8.64 -21.77 -13.42
N ALA A 356 7.63 -21.04 -12.96
CA ALA A 356 7.12 -19.88 -13.70
C ALA A 356 8.21 -18.81 -13.88
N LYS A 357 8.99 -18.52 -12.84
CA LYS A 357 10.14 -17.60 -12.89
C LYS A 357 11.28 -18.17 -13.71
N LYS A 358 11.58 -19.45 -13.60
CA LYS A 358 12.60 -20.10 -14.44
C LYS A 358 12.30 -19.94 -15.92
N ARG A 359 11.04 -20.15 -16.34
CA ARG A 359 10.61 -19.90 -17.73
C ARG A 359 10.70 -18.42 -18.14
N GLN A 360 10.48 -17.49 -17.21
CA GLN A 360 10.71 -16.06 -17.46
C GLN A 360 12.20 -15.76 -17.68
N GLN A 361 13.08 -16.31 -16.84
CA GLN A 361 14.54 -16.19 -16.98
C GLN A 361 15.04 -16.80 -18.29
N GLU A 362 14.57 -17.99 -18.68
CA GLU A 362 14.93 -18.63 -19.95
C GLU A 362 14.55 -17.78 -21.16
N ARG A 363 13.37 -17.13 -21.13
CA ARG A 363 12.97 -16.17 -22.17
C ARG A 363 13.89 -14.95 -22.21
N LEU A 364 14.30 -14.43 -21.05
CA LEU A 364 15.26 -13.33 -20.96
C LEU A 364 16.62 -13.74 -21.55
N ILE A 365 17.14 -14.92 -21.17
CA ILE A 365 18.40 -15.48 -21.68
C ILE A 365 18.35 -15.63 -23.21
N GLY A 366 17.28 -16.22 -23.75
CA GLY A 366 17.11 -16.40 -25.19
C GLY A 366 17.08 -15.08 -25.95
N TRP A 367 16.34 -14.09 -25.41
CA TRP A 367 16.32 -12.74 -25.96
C TRP A 367 17.69 -12.05 -25.88
N ALA A 368 18.38 -12.15 -24.74
CA ALA A 368 19.67 -11.52 -24.50
C ALA A 368 20.74 -12.05 -25.46
N LYS A 369 20.79 -13.38 -25.66
CA LYS A 369 21.67 -14.01 -26.66
C LYS A 369 21.37 -13.52 -28.07
N LYS A 370 20.10 -13.49 -28.48
CA LYS A 370 19.68 -13.00 -29.80
C LYS A 370 20.01 -11.53 -30.04
N LYS A 371 20.02 -10.71 -28.99
CA LYS A 371 20.31 -9.27 -29.06
C LYS A 371 21.74 -8.91 -28.67
N ASN A 372 22.60 -9.90 -28.44
CA ASN A 372 23.97 -9.74 -27.98
C ASN A 372 24.09 -8.81 -26.75
N LYS A 373 23.22 -9.04 -25.74
CA LYS A 373 23.18 -8.29 -24.47
C LYS A 373 23.75 -9.15 -23.34
N THR A 374 25.06 -9.30 -23.31
CA THR A 374 25.78 -10.19 -22.38
C THR A 374 25.62 -9.81 -20.90
N GLN A 375 25.35 -8.54 -20.61
CA GLN A 375 25.18 -8.05 -19.23
C GLN A 375 24.01 -8.71 -18.48
N PHE A 376 22.94 -9.10 -19.18
CA PHE A 376 21.81 -9.80 -18.54
C PHE A 376 22.11 -11.26 -18.23
N LEU A 377 23.06 -11.87 -18.94
CA LEU A 377 23.53 -13.22 -18.62
C LEU A 377 24.40 -13.16 -17.37
N ALA A 378 25.36 -12.23 -17.34
CA ALA A 378 26.21 -12.02 -16.18
C ALA A 378 25.40 -11.72 -14.90
N ALA A 379 24.37 -10.88 -15.00
CA ALA A 379 23.50 -10.55 -13.86
C ALA A 379 22.66 -11.73 -13.33
N LEU A 380 22.52 -12.82 -14.08
CA LEU A 380 21.84 -14.04 -13.61
C LEU A 380 22.82 -15.05 -13.00
N ASP A 381 24.11 -14.93 -13.31
CA ASP A 381 25.17 -15.83 -12.80
C ASP A 381 25.76 -15.34 -11.48
N THR A 382 25.55 -14.06 -11.14
CA THR A 382 25.86 -13.41 -9.86
C THR A 382 24.71 -13.54 -8.89
#